data_AF-A0AAW0WVG1-F1
#
_entry.id   AF-A0AAW0WVG1-F1
#
_cell.length_a   1.000
_cell.length_b   1.000
_cell.length_c   1.000
_cell.angle_alpha   90.00
_cell.angle_beta   90.00
_cell.angle_gamma   90.00
#
_symmetry.space_group_name_H-M   'P 1'
#
loop_
_entity.id
_entity.type
_entity.pdbx_description
1 polymer ?
#
loop_
_entity_poly.entity_id
_entity_poly.type
_entity_poly.pdbx_seq_one_letter_code
_entity_poly.pdbx_strand_id
1 'polypeptide(L)'
;MATIPGKLSVKLYTTLLAEYLHQYSLAPEGQEQVALGEKVMELLRSSDNEYCRDHALLLCDKLKFYDGKLLLWEQAGMYEELLSWYAERGDMESLLAVCARKSQQYPRLWCSALKLLTSSTSVSAPDPQHLMTCLTNIEQKGLLPPLEVVDELANSPHITLGQVRDYLLRVVSTHSATLSTETARTQQYSQETTKMRDTIHELRTSATQFTATKCNICNNELELPSVHFLCRHSFHQHCFESYSESDSDCPVCLPENKKMLEVIKAQVLVGKDD
;
A
#
# COMPACT_ATOMS: atom_id res chain seq x y z
N MET A 1 -9.04 -49.25 22.78
CA MET A 1 -8.40 -48.65 21.59
C MET A 1 -9.12 -49.16 20.36
N ALA A 2 -9.92 -48.31 19.73
CA ALA A 2 -10.40 -48.51 18.36
C ALA A 2 -10.66 -47.10 17.80
N THR A 3 -9.57 -46.41 17.50
CA THR A 3 -9.56 -45.22 16.65
C THR A 3 -10.16 -45.62 15.31
N ILE A 4 -11.27 -44.98 14.92
CA ILE A 4 -11.84 -45.06 13.58
C ILE A 4 -11.23 -43.88 12.81
N PRO A 5 -10.22 -44.07 11.94
CA PRO A 5 -9.72 -43.00 11.09
C PRO A 5 -10.37 -43.19 9.73
N GLY A 6 -11.65 -42.84 9.62
CA GLY A 6 -12.39 -42.95 8.37
C GLY A 6 -12.90 -41.58 7.99
N LYS A 7 -12.10 -40.79 7.26
CA LYS A 7 -12.58 -39.57 6.59
C LYS A 7 -13.85 -39.95 5.82
N LEU A 8 -15.01 -39.41 6.23
CA LEU A 8 -16.26 -39.61 5.50
C LEU A 8 -16.09 -39.05 4.07
N SER A 9 -16.61 -39.77 3.07
CA SER A 9 -16.49 -39.33 1.68
C SER A 9 -17.19 -37.98 1.45
N VAL A 10 -16.63 -37.14 0.58
CA VAL A 10 -17.19 -35.83 0.18
C VAL A 10 -18.69 -35.89 -0.11
N LYS A 11 -19.12 -36.97 -0.79
CA LYS A 11 -20.52 -37.17 -1.19
C LYS A 11 -21.45 -37.35 0.01
N LEU A 12 -21.00 -38.04 1.06
CA LEU A 12 -21.80 -38.27 2.27
C LEU A 12 -22.01 -36.98 3.06
N TYR A 13 -20.98 -36.14 3.16
CA TYR A 13 -21.11 -34.81 3.76
C TYR A 13 -22.03 -33.91 2.94
N THR A 14 -21.91 -33.92 1.60
CA THR A 14 -22.82 -33.13 0.75
C THR A 14 -24.27 -33.59 0.86
N THR A 15 -24.54 -34.90 0.96
CA THR A 15 -25.91 -35.40 1.16
C THR A 15 -26.43 -35.11 2.56
N LEU A 16 -25.58 -35.20 3.59
CA LEU A 16 -25.93 -34.85 4.96
C LEU A 16 -26.27 -33.35 5.08
N LEU A 17 -25.45 -32.49 4.46
CA LEU A 17 -25.72 -31.05 4.39
C LEU A 17 -27.03 -30.77 3.64
N ALA A 18 -27.28 -31.44 2.52
CA ALA A 18 -28.53 -31.30 1.77
C ALA A 18 -29.75 -31.70 2.60
N GLU A 19 -29.66 -32.80 3.34
CA GLU A 19 -30.74 -33.29 4.20
C GLU A 19 -31.00 -32.34 5.38
N TYR A 20 -29.96 -31.87 6.06
CA TYR A 20 -30.13 -30.90 7.15
C TYR A 20 -30.70 -29.57 6.67
N LEU A 21 -30.25 -29.06 5.52
CA LEU A 21 -30.82 -27.85 4.94
C LEU A 21 -32.27 -28.07 4.46
N HIS A 22 -32.61 -29.27 3.98
CA HIS A 22 -33.98 -29.61 3.60
C HIS A 22 -34.91 -29.66 4.82
N GLN A 23 -34.46 -30.29 5.90
CA GLN A 23 -35.20 -30.30 7.18
C GLN A 23 -35.34 -28.89 7.77
N TYR A 24 -34.29 -28.05 7.65
CA TYR A 24 -34.36 -26.64 8.05
C TYR A 24 -35.42 -25.85 7.26
N SER A 25 -35.56 -26.12 5.96
CA SER A 25 -36.57 -25.47 5.12
C SER A 25 -38.00 -25.95 5.42
N LEU A 26 -38.18 -27.14 5.99
CA LEU A 26 -39.48 -27.73 6.32
C LEU A 26 -39.90 -27.47 7.78
N ALA A 27 -38.96 -27.13 8.66
CA ALA A 27 -39.22 -26.86 10.06
C ALA A 27 -40.01 -25.55 10.26
N PRO A 28 -41.01 -25.52 11.17
CA PRO A 28 -41.70 -24.28 11.53
C PRO A 28 -40.76 -23.31 12.24
N GLU A 29 -40.98 -21.99 12.07
CA GLU A 29 -40.20 -20.94 12.76
C GLU A 29 -40.28 -21.14 14.28
N GLY A 30 -39.16 -21.57 14.88
CA GLY A 30 -39.08 -21.97 16.28
C GLY A 30 -37.70 -22.49 16.68
N GLN A 31 -37.60 -23.00 17.92
CA GLN A 31 -36.33 -23.51 18.48
C GLN A 31 -35.70 -24.63 17.66
N GLU A 32 -36.50 -25.48 17.00
CA GLU A 32 -35.99 -26.57 16.17
C GLU A 32 -35.28 -26.07 14.90
N GLN A 33 -35.80 -25.01 14.27
CA GLN A 33 -35.17 -24.39 13.11
C GLN A 33 -33.83 -23.73 13.48
N VAL A 34 -33.77 -23.03 14.62
CA VAL A 34 -32.53 -22.42 15.12
C VAL A 34 -31.48 -23.49 15.44
N ALA A 35 -31.86 -24.56 16.13
CA ALA A 35 -30.94 -25.66 16.47
C ALA A 35 -30.45 -26.42 15.22
N LEU A 36 -31.29 -26.60 14.20
CA LEU A 36 -30.86 -27.15 12.91
C LEU A 36 -29.92 -26.20 12.16
N GLY A 37 -30.19 -24.89 12.19
CA GLY A 37 -29.31 -23.87 11.62
C GLY A 37 -27.93 -23.86 12.28
N GLU A 38 -27.86 -23.95 13.62
CA GLU A 38 -26.60 -24.03 14.36
C GLU A 38 -25.79 -25.29 14.00
N LYS A 39 -26.45 -26.45 13.88
CA LYS A 39 -25.80 -27.69 13.43
C LYS A 39 -25.25 -27.58 12.01
N VAL A 40 -26.01 -26.97 11.10
CA VAL A 40 -25.54 -26.71 9.73
C VAL A 40 -24.32 -25.78 9.76
N MET A 41 -24.37 -24.71 10.55
CA MET A 41 -23.24 -23.78 10.69
C MET A 41 -22.00 -24.43 11.30
N GLU A 42 -22.16 -25.33 12.27
CA GLU A 42 -21.06 -26.13 12.84
C GLU A 42 -20.44 -27.07 11.80
N LEU A 43 -21.26 -27.72 10.97
CA LEU A 43 -20.81 -28.56 9.86
C LEU A 43 -20.07 -27.77 8.77
N LEU A 44 -20.45 -26.51 8.52
CA LEU A 44 -19.79 -25.63 7.57
C LEU A 44 -18.48 -25.02 8.13
N ARG A 45 -18.41 -24.79 9.44
CA ARG A 45 -17.21 -24.26 10.15
C ARG A 45 -16.12 -25.30 10.32
N SER A 46 -16.49 -26.58 10.43
CA SER A 46 -15.53 -27.68 10.60
C SER A 46 -14.71 -27.85 9.31
N SER A 47 -13.48 -27.35 9.33
CA SER A 47 -12.48 -27.43 8.24
C SER A 47 -11.99 -28.85 7.95
N ASP A 48 -12.44 -29.84 8.72
CA ASP A 48 -12.09 -31.27 8.59
C ASP A 48 -13.03 -32.01 7.61
N ASN A 49 -14.15 -31.38 7.22
CA ASN A 49 -15.10 -31.94 6.28
C ASN A 49 -14.72 -31.54 4.85
N GLU A 50 -14.25 -32.50 4.05
CA GLU A 50 -14.05 -32.30 2.61
C GLU A 50 -15.43 -32.23 1.93
N TYR A 51 -16.10 -31.08 1.93
CA TYR A 51 -17.31 -30.86 1.13
C TYR A 51 -17.00 -30.05 -0.13
N CYS A 52 -17.77 -30.27 -1.20
CA CYS A 52 -17.68 -29.44 -2.39
C CYS A 52 -18.32 -28.08 -2.11
N ARG A 53 -17.51 -27.03 -2.02
CA ARG A 53 -17.93 -25.67 -1.67
C ARG A 53 -19.00 -25.11 -2.62
N ASP A 54 -18.83 -25.32 -3.92
CA ASP A 54 -19.80 -24.85 -4.93
C ASP A 54 -21.17 -25.52 -4.75
N HIS A 55 -21.15 -26.81 -4.39
CA HIS A 55 -22.37 -27.55 -4.09
C HIS A 55 -23.02 -27.03 -2.80
N ALA A 56 -22.25 -26.72 -1.76
CA ALA A 56 -22.75 -26.14 -0.51
C ALA A 56 -23.37 -24.75 -0.74
N LEU A 57 -22.74 -23.90 -1.56
CA LEU A 57 -23.28 -22.60 -1.97
C LEU A 57 -24.59 -22.74 -2.73
N LEU A 58 -24.65 -23.67 -3.69
CA LEU A 58 -25.86 -23.95 -4.47
C LEU A 58 -27.01 -24.44 -3.58
N LEU A 59 -26.72 -25.32 -2.61
CA LEU A 59 -27.72 -25.80 -1.65
C LEU A 59 -28.23 -24.68 -0.75
N CYS A 60 -27.33 -23.84 -0.22
CA CYS A 60 -27.72 -22.68 0.59
C CYS A 60 -28.57 -21.68 -0.21
N ASP A 61 -28.23 -21.46 -1.48
CA ASP A 61 -28.98 -20.58 -2.38
C ASP A 61 -30.38 -21.12 -2.68
N LYS A 62 -30.49 -22.41 -3.07
CA LYS A 62 -31.77 -23.07 -3.36
C LYS A 62 -32.72 -23.08 -2.16
N LEU A 63 -32.18 -23.28 -0.96
CA LEU A 63 -32.96 -23.42 0.27
C LEU A 63 -33.06 -22.10 1.05
N LYS A 64 -32.59 -20.97 0.46
CA LYS A 64 -32.62 -19.62 1.05
C LYS A 64 -31.97 -19.53 2.44
N PHE A 65 -30.99 -20.39 2.71
CA PHE A 65 -30.22 -20.36 3.95
C PHE A 65 -29.06 -19.36 3.82
N TYR A 66 -29.35 -18.09 4.13
CA TYR A 66 -28.40 -17.00 3.89
C TYR A 66 -27.21 -17.00 4.85
N ASP A 67 -27.39 -17.38 6.13
CA ASP A 67 -26.30 -17.36 7.11
C ASP A 67 -25.15 -18.31 6.73
N GLY A 68 -25.49 -19.48 6.21
CA GLY A 68 -24.51 -20.42 5.65
C GLY A 68 -23.84 -19.89 4.39
N LYS A 69 -24.58 -19.18 3.53
CA LYS A 69 -24.05 -18.56 2.32
C LYS A 69 -23.00 -17.48 2.65
N LEU A 70 -23.29 -16.62 3.64
CA LEU A 70 -22.36 -15.58 4.12
C LEU A 70 -21.06 -16.19 4.66
N LEU A 71 -21.18 -17.23 5.50
CA LEU A 71 -20.02 -17.94 6.04
C LEU A 71 -19.16 -18.56 4.93
N LEU A 72 -19.81 -19.19 3.94
CA LEU A 72 -19.12 -19.81 2.81
C LEU A 72 -18.40 -18.76 1.94
N TRP A 73 -19.01 -17.58 1.72
CA TRP A 73 -18.34 -16.47 1.03
C TRP A 73 -17.13 -15.94 1.81
N GLU A 74 -17.26 -15.75 3.13
CA GLU A 74 -16.14 -15.33 3.97
C GLU A 74 -14.97 -16.33 3.95
N GLN A 75 -15.26 -17.63 4.03
CA GLN A 75 -14.26 -18.70 3.96
C GLN A 75 -13.61 -18.81 2.57
N ALA A 76 -14.37 -18.54 1.51
CA ALA A 76 -13.87 -18.57 0.13
C ALA A 76 -13.05 -17.33 -0.25
N GLY A 77 -13.14 -16.25 0.53
CA GLY A 77 -12.58 -14.96 0.16
C GLY A 77 -13.39 -14.20 -0.91
N MET A 78 -14.64 -14.61 -1.14
CA MET A 78 -15.58 -13.99 -2.07
C MET A 78 -16.25 -12.77 -1.42
N TYR A 79 -15.44 -11.75 -1.14
CA TYR A 79 -15.89 -10.56 -0.43
C TYR A 79 -16.69 -9.61 -1.33
N GLU A 80 -16.45 -9.59 -2.64
CA GLU A 80 -17.20 -8.73 -3.59
C GLU A 80 -18.68 -9.12 -3.63
N GLU A 81 -18.95 -10.42 -3.71
CA GLU A 81 -20.29 -11.01 -3.68
C GLU A 81 -20.96 -10.73 -2.33
N LEU A 82 -20.21 -10.85 -1.23
CA LEU A 82 -20.68 -10.52 0.11
C LEU A 82 -21.10 -9.04 0.22
N LEU A 83 -20.31 -8.11 -0.33
CA LEU A 83 -20.64 -6.68 -0.34
C LEU A 83 -21.90 -6.40 -1.19
N SER A 84 -21.99 -7.00 -2.39
CA SER A 84 -23.17 -6.85 -3.25
C SER A 84 -24.45 -7.32 -2.56
N TRP A 85 -24.37 -8.42 -1.81
CA TRP A 85 -25.49 -8.96 -1.05
C TRP A 85 -25.96 -8.05 0.09
N TYR A 86 -25.03 -7.44 0.85
CA TYR A 86 -25.38 -6.46 1.87
C TYR A 86 -25.99 -5.19 1.25
N ALA A 87 -25.45 -4.74 0.10
CA ALA A 87 -25.94 -3.58 -0.62
C ALA A 87 -27.36 -3.78 -1.15
N GLU A 88 -27.70 -4.96 -1.70
CA GLU A 88 -29.07 -5.29 -2.15
C GLU A 88 -30.11 -5.22 -1.02
N ARG A 89 -29.69 -5.49 0.21
CA ARG A 89 -30.54 -5.43 1.41
C ARG A 89 -30.57 -4.07 2.09
N GLY A 90 -29.70 -3.15 1.67
CA GLY A 90 -29.55 -1.83 2.29
C GLY A 90 -28.81 -1.84 3.64
N ASP A 91 -28.17 -2.95 4.02
CA ASP A 91 -27.40 -3.05 5.26
C ASP A 91 -25.97 -2.54 5.05
N MET A 92 -25.84 -1.21 5.06
CA MET A 92 -24.57 -0.54 4.82
C MET A 92 -23.61 -0.61 6.02
N GLU A 93 -24.13 -0.78 7.23
CA GLU A 93 -23.32 -0.86 8.44
C GLU A 93 -22.49 -2.15 8.45
N SER A 94 -23.13 -3.29 8.15
CA SER A 94 -22.46 -4.58 8.01
C SER A 94 -21.45 -4.58 6.85
N LEU A 95 -21.79 -3.92 5.74
CA LEU A 95 -20.91 -3.76 4.58
C LEU A 95 -19.60 -3.05 4.96
N LEU A 96 -19.70 -1.93 5.68
CA LEU A 96 -18.53 -1.18 6.17
C LEU A 96 -17.75 -1.95 7.23
N ALA A 97 -18.43 -2.70 8.10
CA ALA A 97 -17.77 -3.53 9.09
C ALA A 97 -16.90 -4.63 8.45
N VAL A 98 -17.39 -5.25 7.36
CA VAL A 98 -16.61 -6.22 6.57
C VAL A 98 -15.39 -5.54 5.94
N CYS A 99 -15.58 -4.38 5.31
CA CYS A 99 -14.49 -3.60 4.71
C CYS A 99 -13.43 -3.21 5.74
N ALA A 100 -13.83 -2.77 6.94
CA ALA A 100 -12.93 -2.41 8.03
C ALA A 100 -12.13 -3.62 8.52
N ARG A 101 -12.79 -4.75 8.78
CA ARG A 101 -12.18 -5.99 9.28
C ARG A 101 -11.18 -6.58 8.28
N LYS A 102 -11.45 -6.49 6.98
CA LYS A 102 -10.59 -7.03 5.92
C LYS A 102 -9.72 -5.97 5.23
N SER A 103 -9.69 -4.75 5.76
CA SER A 103 -9.04 -3.61 5.12
C SER A 103 -7.54 -3.80 4.88
N GLN A 104 -6.86 -4.63 5.67
CA GLN A 104 -5.43 -4.92 5.51
C GLN A 104 -5.16 -5.97 4.43
N GLN A 105 -6.03 -6.99 4.33
CA GLN A 105 -5.86 -8.10 3.39
C GLN A 105 -6.39 -7.75 2.00
N TYR A 106 -7.53 -7.05 1.95
CA TYR A 106 -8.20 -6.65 0.71
C TYR A 106 -8.56 -5.16 0.75
N PRO A 107 -7.59 -4.25 0.56
CA PRO A 107 -7.85 -2.81 0.59
C PRO A 107 -8.84 -2.36 -0.50
N ARG A 108 -8.84 -3.02 -1.66
CA ARG A 108 -9.71 -2.68 -2.80
C ARG A 108 -11.21 -2.82 -2.52
N LEU A 109 -11.60 -3.52 -1.44
CA LEU A 109 -13.01 -3.61 -1.02
C LEU A 109 -13.64 -2.24 -0.76
N TRP A 110 -12.85 -1.26 -0.33
CA TRP A 110 -13.34 0.13 -0.18
C TRP A 110 -13.75 0.76 -1.51
N CYS A 111 -13.08 0.40 -2.60
CA CYS A 111 -13.44 0.88 -3.94
C CYS A 111 -14.77 0.28 -4.38
N SER A 112 -14.97 -1.02 -4.13
CA SER A 112 -16.22 -1.72 -4.43
C SER A 112 -17.36 -1.22 -3.55
N ALA A 113 -17.10 -0.96 -2.26
CA ALA A 113 -18.05 -0.33 -1.35
C ALA A 113 -18.47 1.07 -1.84
N LEU A 114 -17.52 1.90 -2.30
CA LEU A 114 -17.82 3.20 -2.90
C LEU A 114 -18.70 3.04 -4.14
N LYS A 115 -18.35 2.14 -5.06
CA LYS A 115 -19.15 1.85 -6.27
C LYS A 115 -20.58 1.42 -5.95
N LEU A 116 -20.76 0.59 -4.92
CA LEU A 116 -22.08 0.16 -4.49
C LEU A 116 -22.88 1.33 -3.88
N LEU A 117 -22.22 2.18 -3.08
CA LEU A 117 -22.81 3.41 -2.52
C LEU A 117 -23.20 4.43 -3.58
N THR A 118 -22.42 4.56 -4.65
CA THR A 118 -22.63 5.53 -5.73
C THR A 118 -23.51 4.99 -6.85
N SER A 119 -23.71 3.68 -6.91
CA SER A 119 -24.45 3.03 -7.99
C SER A 119 -25.83 3.66 -8.20
N SER A 120 -26.20 3.87 -9.47
CA SER A 120 -27.46 4.48 -9.88
C SER A 120 -28.70 3.63 -9.51
N THR A 121 -28.48 2.40 -9.02
CA THR A 121 -29.50 1.45 -8.56
C THR A 121 -29.86 1.66 -7.08
N SER A 122 -29.10 2.48 -6.34
CA SER A 122 -29.39 2.79 -4.94
C SER A 122 -30.70 3.58 -4.82
N VAL A 123 -31.68 2.99 -4.12
CA VAL A 123 -33.04 3.55 -3.96
C VAL A 123 -33.09 4.70 -2.93
N SER A 124 -32.06 4.80 -2.08
CA SER A 124 -31.97 5.77 -0.99
C SER A 124 -30.67 6.56 -1.08
N ALA A 125 -30.72 7.82 -0.65
CA ALA A 125 -29.51 8.62 -0.45
C ALA A 125 -28.59 7.91 0.56
N PRO A 126 -27.29 7.79 0.26
CA PRO A 126 -26.34 7.22 1.20
C PRO A 126 -26.20 8.13 2.42
N ASP A 127 -26.06 7.53 3.60
CA ASP A 127 -25.75 8.27 4.82
C ASP A 127 -24.43 9.05 4.62
N PRO A 128 -24.42 10.38 4.86
CA PRO A 128 -23.21 11.19 4.79
C PRO A 128 -22.03 10.62 5.60
N GLN A 129 -22.29 9.97 6.74
CA GLN A 129 -21.24 9.40 7.58
C GLN A 129 -20.58 8.19 6.90
N HIS A 130 -21.38 7.27 6.38
CA HIS A 130 -20.90 6.09 5.67
C HIS A 130 -20.07 6.46 4.43
N LEU A 131 -20.52 7.46 3.67
CA LEU A 131 -19.78 7.98 2.53
C LEU A 131 -18.43 8.57 2.96
N MET A 132 -18.42 9.41 4.00
CA MET A 132 -17.19 10.02 4.49
C MET A 132 -16.18 8.99 5.03
N THR A 133 -16.67 7.94 5.70
CA THR A 133 -15.82 6.82 6.17
C THR A 133 -15.17 6.10 4.99
N CYS A 134 -15.91 5.79 3.92
CA CYS A 134 -15.35 5.19 2.71
C CYS A 134 -14.28 6.09 2.08
N LEU A 135 -14.61 7.37 1.84
CA LEU A 135 -13.70 8.33 1.20
C LEU A 135 -12.40 8.52 2.00
N THR A 136 -12.50 8.58 3.34
CA THR A 136 -11.34 8.71 4.22
C THR A 136 -10.44 7.48 4.16
N ASN A 137 -11.01 6.27 4.13
CA ASN A 137 -10.23 5.03 4.03
C ASN A 137 -9.56 4.89 2.65
N ILE A 138 -10.23 5.33 1.58
CA ILE A 138 -9.66 5.36 0.22
C ILE A 138 -8.50 6.35 0.15
N GLU A 139 -8.65 7.54 0.74
CA GLU A 139 -7.62 8.58 0.81
C GLU A 139 -6.39 8.08 1.58
N GLN A 140 -6.56 7.57 2.80
CA GLN A 140 -5.47 7.11 3.65
C GLN A 140 -4.66 5.96 3.05
N LYS A 141 -5.32 5.08 2.28
CA LYS A 141 -4.69 3.91 1.66
C LYS A 141 -4.28 4.14 0.21
N GLY A 142 -4.53 5.33 -0.35
CA GLY A 142 -4.18 5.69 -1.73
C GLY A 142 -4.79 4.74 -2.77
N LEU A 143 -6.02 4.27 -2.56
CA LEU A 143 -6.59 3.18 -3.35
C LEU A 143 -7.13 3.62 -4.71
N LEU A 144 -7.61 4.86 -4.79
CA LEU A 144 -8.13 5.46 -6.02
C LEU A 144 -7.55 6.87 -6.20
N PRO A 145 -7.18 7.24 -7.44
CA PRO A 145 -6.91 8.62 -7.78
C PRO A 145 -8.12 9.51 -7.46
N PRO A 146 -7.92 10.74 -6.95
CA PRO A 146 -9.04 11.61 -6.61
C PRO A 146 -9.99 11.92 -7.78
N LEU A 147 -9.47 11.93 -9.01
CA LEU A 147 -10.28 12.13 -10.22
C LEU A 147 -11.25 10.97 -10.47
N GLU A 148 -10.81 9.72 -10.26
CA GLU A 148 -11.67 8.54 -10.38
C GLU A 148 -12.74 8.54 -9.30
N VAL A 149 -12.40 8.96 -8.07
CA VAL A 149 -13.37 9.12 -6.99
C VAL A 149 -14.44 10.15 -7.37
N VAL A 150 -14.06 11.29 -7.95
CA VAL A 150 -15.01 12.31 -8.41
C VAL A 150 -15.91 11.79 -9.52
N ASP A 151 -15.38 11.03 -10.48
CA ASP A 151 -16.15 10.43 -11.57
C ASP A 151 -17.19 9.43 -11.02
N GLU A 152 -16.77 8.59 -10.08
CA GLU A 152 -17.65 7.63 -9.41
C GLU A 152 -18.77 8.32 -8.63
N LEU A 153 -18.46 9.42 -7.94
CA LEU A 153 -19.45 10.23 -7.23
C LEU A 153 -20.40 10.97 -8.18
N ALA A 154 -19.90 11.44 -9.33
CA ALA A 154 -20.69 12.16 -10.34
C ALA A 154 -21.74 11.28 -11.01
N ASN A 155 -21.50 9.98 -11.08
CA ASN A 155 -22.46 8.99 -11.61
C ASN A 155 -23.67 8.77 -10.67
N SER A 156 -23.63 9.27 -9.43
CA SER A 156 -24.73 9.12 -8.47
C SER A 156 -25.67 10.32 -8.49
N PRO A 157 -27.00 10.13 -8.68
CA PRO A 157 -27.97 11.22 -8.66
C PRO A 157 -28.28 11.74 -7.26
N HIS A 158 -27.91 10.99 -6.20
CA HIS A 158 -28.27 11.29 -4.82
C HIS A 158 -27.18 11.98 -4.02
N ILE A 159 -25.94 11.98 -4.53
CA ILE A 159 -24.80 12.59 -3.84
C ILE A 159 -24.70 14.06 -4.23
N THR A 160 -24.67 14.91 -3.21
CA THR A 160 -24.51 16.35 -3.42
C THR A 160 -23.05 16.76 -3.25
N LEU A 161 -22.63 17.79 -3.99
CA LEU A 161 -21.29 18.37 -3.84
C LEU A 161 -20.99 18.79 -2.39
N GLY A 162 -22.02 19.18 -1.63
CA GLY A 162 -21.89 19.53 -0.23
C GLY A 162 -21.37 18.39 0.64
N GLN A 163 -21.79 17.14 0.40
CA GLN A 163 -21.35 15.97 1.16
C GLN A 163 -19.89 15.61 0.93
N VAL A 164 -19.36 15.93 -0.26
CA VAL A 164 -17.99 15.57 -0.66
C VAL A 164 -17.03 16.76 -0.61
N ARG A 165 -17.52 17.95 -0.28
CA ARG A 165 -16.74 19.20 -0.20
C ARG A 165 -15.50 19.05 0.68
N ASP A 166 -15.66 18.49 1.88
CA ASP A 166 -14.55 18.37 2.83
C ASP A 166 -13.47 17.40 2.33
N TYR A 167 -13.87 16.32 1.66
CA TYR A 167 -12.93 15.41 1.00
C TYR A 167 -12.15 16.14 -0.09
N LEU A 168 -12.82 16.86 -0.98
CA LEU A 168 -12.17 17.60 -2.07
C LEU A 168 -11.22 18.69 -1.55
N LEU A 169 -11.63 19.43 -0.51
CA LEU A 169 -10.78 20.45 0.12
C LEU A 169 -9.52 19.83 0.73
N ARG A 170 -9.63 18.66 1.38
CA ARG A 170 -8.46 17.94 1.92
C ARG A 170 -7.53 17.49 0.80
N VAL A 171 -8.04 16.84 -0.25
CA VAL A 171 -7.24 16.38 -1.38
C VAL A 171 -6.46 17.54 -2.01
N VAL A 172 -7.13 18.66 -2.29
CA VAL A 172 -6.49 19.84 -2.89
C VAL A 172 -5.43 20.43 -1.96
N SER A 173 -5.72 20.52 -0.66
CA SER A 173 -4.77 21.01 0.35
C SER A 173 -3.53 20.12 0.45
N THR A 174 -3.71 18.80 0.48
CA THR A 174 -2.61 17.83 0.50
C THR A 174 -1.77 17.92 -0.77
N HIS A 175 -2.39 17.91 -1.95
CA HIS A 175 -1.67 18.03 -3.22
C HIS A 175 -0.92 19.35 -3.34
N SER A 176 -1.51 20.48 -2.95
CA SER A 176 -0.83 21.78 -2.98
C SER A 176 0.37 21.84 -2.01
N ALA A 177 0.25 21.23 -0.83
CA ALA A 177 1.37 21.11 0.11
C ALA A 177 2.51 20.27 -0.48
N THR A 178 2.21 19.11 -1.06
CA THR A 178 3.20 18.27 -1.74
C THR A 178 3.87 18.99 -2.91
N LEU A 179 3.10 19.71 -3.73
CA LEU A 179 3.64 20.53 -4.82
C LEU A 179 4.58 21.62 -4.29
N SER A 180 4.22 22.30 -3.21
CA SER A 180 5.07 23.31 -2.56
C SER A 180 6.40 22.71 -2.07
N THR A 181 6.36 21.55 -1.42
CA THR A 181 7.59 20.89 -0.96
C THR A 181 8.48 20.41 -2.10
N GLU A 182 7.90 19.83 -3.15
CA GLU A 182 8.65 19.33 -4.30
C GLU A 182 9.23 20.46 -5.15
N THR A 183 8.49 21.56 -5.31
CA THR A 183 9.01 22.77 -5.99
C THR A 183 10.16 23.41 -5.20
N ALA A 184 10.07 23.49 -3.87
CA ALA A 184 11.16 23.96 -3.02
C ALA A 184 12.42 23.09 -3.13
N ARG A 185 12.26 21.75 -3.12
CA ARG A 185 13.37 20.81 -3.32
C ARG A 185 14.00 20.96 -4.70
N THR A 186 13.19 21.08 -5.74
CA THR A 186 13.65 21.32 -7.11
C THR A 186 14.47 22.61 -7.20
N GLN A 187 13.99 23.68 -6.56
CA GLN A 187 14.71 24.95 -6.52
C GLN A 187 16.05 24.82 -5.78
N GLN A 188 16.08 24.12 -4.64
CA GLN A 188 17.31 23.85 -3.90
C GLN A 188 18.32 23.06 -4.76
N TYR A 189 17.91 21.94 -5.35
CA TYR A 189 18.79 21.13 -6.20
C TYR A 189 19.26 21.90 -7.44
N SER A 190 18.41 22.74 -8.02
CA SER A 190 18.81 23.62 -9.14
C SER A 190 19.88 24.63 -8.71
N GLN A 191 19.75 25.24 -7.53
CA GLN A 191 20.75 26.17 -6.99
C GLN A 191 22.07 25.46 -6.69
N GLU A 192 22.03 24.29 -6.04
CA GLU A 192 23.22 23.47 -5.76
C GLU A 192 23.93 23.04 -7.04
N THR A 193 23.16 22.62 -8.05
CA THR A 193 23.71 22.25 -9.37
C THR A 193 24.37 23.44 -10.05
N THR A 194 23.78 24.63 -9.96
CA THR A 194 24.34 25.86 -10.54
C THR A 194 25.66 26.21 -9.84
N LYS A 195 25.68 26.24 -8.51
CA LYS A 195 26.91 26.46 -7.72
C LYS A 195 28.01 25.45 -8.06
N MET A 196 27.64 24.18 -8.25
CA MET A 196 28.59 23.13 -8.64
C MET A 196 29.17 23.40 -10.04
N ARG A 197 28.32 23.81 -11.01
CA ARG A 197 28.79 24.19 -12.36
C ARG A 197 29.72 25.40 -12.33
N ASP A 198 29.40 26.41 -11.51
CA ASP A 198 30.24 27.60 -11.34
C ASP A 198 31.59 27.21 -10.74
N THR A 199 31.59 26.34 -9.72
CA THR A 199 32.83 25.82 -9.11
C THR A 199 33.68 25.04 -10.12
N ILE A 200 33.07 24.20 -10.97
CA ILE A 200 33.78 23.48 -12.04
C ILE A 200 34.36 24.47 -13.06
N HIS A 201 33.62 25.51 -13.40
CA HIS A 201 34.09 26.54 -14.33
C HIS A 201 35.30 27.28 -13.75
N GLU A 202 35.22 27.76 -12.52
CA GLU A 202 36.32 28.43 -11.82
C GLU A 202 37.57 27.56 -11.73
N LEU A 203 37.43 26.29 -11.37
CA LEU A 203 38.56 25.35 -11.29
C LEU A 203 39.23 25.09 -12.65
N ARG A 204 38.50 25.25 -13.77
CA ARG A 204 39.03 25.04 -15.13
C ARG A 204 39.70 26.29 -15.71
N THR A 205 39.19 27.48 -15.40
CA THR A 205 39.61 28.72 -16.08
C THR A 205 40.48 29.63 -15.22
N SER A 206 40.44 29.50 -13.90
CA SER A 206 41.08 30.44 -12.97
C SER A 206 42.32 29.83 -12.31
N ALA A 207 43.37 30.64 -12.15
CA ALA A 207 44.56 30.23 -11.42
C ALA A 207 44.23 29.97 -9.94
N THR A 208 44.56 28.79 -9.43
CA THR A 208 44.29 28.42 -8.03
C THR A 208 45.49 28.78 -7.16
N GLN A 209 45.29 29.62 -6.14
CA GLN A 209 46.34 29.96 -5.19
C GLN A 209 46.36 28.94 -4.05
N PHE A 210 47.53 28.36 -3.77
CA PHE A 210 47.75 27.49 -2.61
C PHE A 210 48.33 28.32 -1.47
N THR A 211 47.53 28.57 -0.44
CA THR A 211 47.92 29.36 0.74
C THR A 211 48.19 28.50 1.98
N ALA A 212 48.22 27.18 1.83
CA ALA A 212 48.42 26.26 2.94
C ALA A 212 49.86 26.34 3.45
N THR A 213 50.01 26.61 4.75
CA THR A 213 51.31 26.70 5.43
C THR A 213 51.67 25.44 6.21
N LYS A 214 50.74 24.48 6.32
CA LYS A 214 50.89 23.25 7.10
C LYS A 214 50.46 22.02 6.33
N CYS A 215 51.11 20.90 6.62
CA CYS A 215 50.84 19.62 5.96
C CYS A 215 49.57 19.00 6.52
N ASN A 216 48.64 18.59 5.65
CA ASN A 216 47.38 17.99 6.06
C ASN A 216 47.50 16.58 6.67
N ILE A 217 48.70 15.98 6.68
CA ILE A 217 48.98 14.67 7.32
C ILE A 217 49.69 14.84 8.66
N CYS A 218 50.86 15.48 8.68
CA CYS A 218 51.68 15.59 9.89
C CYS A 218 51.46 16.90 10.68
N ASN A 219 50.72 17.85 10.13
CA ASN A 219 50.40 19.17 10.71
C ASN A 219 51.61 20.08 11.01
N ASN A 220 52.81 19.70 10.58
CA ASN A 220 54.01 20.51 10.63
C ASN A 220 54.01 21.56 9.51
N GLU A 221 54.87 22.58 9.63
CA GLU A 221 55.07 23.59 8.59
C GLU A 221 55.46 22.95 7.26
N LEU A 222 54.85 23.43 6.17
CA LEU A 222 55.10 22.90 4.84
C LEU A 222 56.51 23.28 4.39
N GLU A 223 57.30 22.28 4.03
CA GLU A 223 58.64 22.45 3.48
C GLU A 223 58.67 21.88 2.06
N LEU A 224 59.56 22.42 1.22
CA LEU A 224 59.75 21.93 -0.13
C LEU A 224 60.60 20.64 -0.09
N PRO A 225 60.28 19.62 -0.91
CA PRO A 225 59.21 19.60 -1.92
C PRO A 225 57.80 19.27 -1.38
N SER A 226 56.78 19.92 -1.94
CA SER A 226 55.37 19.79 -1.55
C SER A 226 54.44 19.44 -2.72
N VAL A 227 53.35 18.74 -2.41
CA VAL A 227 52.29 18.35 -3.35
C VAL A 227 51.00 19.08 -2.97
N HIS A 228 50.35 19.70 -3.97
CA HIS A 228 49.13 20.49 -3.78
C HIS A 228 48.01 19.99 -4.69
N PHE A 229 46.81 19.87 -4.14
CA PHE A 229 45.61 19.45 -4.88
C PHE A 229 44.63 20.62 -5.05
N LEU A 230 43.84 20.63 -6.13
CA LEU A 230 42.81 21.65 -6.39
C LEU A 230 41.72 21.71 -5.32
N CYS A 231 41.57 20.67 -4.50
CA CYS A 231 40.76 20.71 -3.27
C CYS A 231 41.40 21.54 -2.13
N ARG A 232 42.54 22.20 -2.39
CA ARG A 232 43.36 23.05 -1.51
C ARG A 232 44.09 22.32 -0.37
N HIS A 233 44.06 20.99 -0.35
CA HIS A 233 44.91 20.23 0.56
C HIS A 233 46.35 20.19 0.05
N SER A 234 47.28 20.32 1.00
CA SER A 234 48.72 20.40 0.74
C SER A 234 49.48 19.46 1.66
N PHE A 235 50.51 18.82 1.12
CA PHE A 235 51.26 17.78 1.80
C PHE A 235 52.76 17.95 1.51
N HIS A 236 53.63 17.52 2.44
CA HIS A 236 55.02 17.23 2.08
C HIS A 236 55.03 16.08 1.09
N GLN A 237 55.95 16.10 0.11
CA GLN A 237 56.07 15.01 -0.87
C GLN A 237 56.22 13.64 -0.18
N HIS A 238 57.09 13.56 0.84
CA HIS A 238 57.30 12.33 1.58
C HIS A 238 56.05 11.86 2.37
N CYS A 239 55.32 12.81 2.97
CA CYS A 239 54.06 12.47 3.66
C CYS A 239 53.00 11.98 2.69
N PHE A 240 52.93 12.56 1.49
CA PHE A 240 52.02 12.11 0.43
C PHE A 240 52.37 10.68 0.02
N GLU A 241 53.61 10.43 -0.45
CA GLU A 241 54.07 9.12 -0.93
C GLU A 241 53.89 7.98 0.10
N SER A 242 53.97 8.30 1.39
CA SER A 242 53.83 7.31 2.48
C SER A 242 52.37 6.95 2.81
N TYR A 243 51.42 7.84 2.52
CA TYR A 243 50.01 7.70 2.94
C TYR A 243 49.02 7.66 1.77
N SER A 244 49.43 8.00 0.55
CA SER A 244 48.58 7.96 -0.63
C SER A 244 48.49 6.55 -1.22
N GLU A 245 47.28 6.11 -1.55
CA GLU A 245 47.05 4.87 -2.31
C GLU A 245 47.31 5.04 -3.82
N SER A 246 47.31 6.28 -4.31
CA SER A 246 47.46 6.64 -5.73
C SER A 246 48.18 7.99 -5.88
N ASP A 247 48.89 8.17 -7.00
CA ASP A 247 49.66 9.39 -7.29
C ASP A 247 48.79 10.59 -7.70
N SER A 248 47.48 10.38 -7.90
CA SER A 248 46.56 11.38 -8.43
C SER A 248 45.46 11.82 -7.47
N ASP A 249 45.27 11.13 -6.34
CA ASP A 249 44.15 11.40 -5.44
C ASP A 249 44.60 12.01 -4.11
N CYS A 250 43.84 13.01 -3.66
CA CYS A 250 44.06 13.59 -2.34
C CYS A 250 43.65 12.59 -1.25
N PRO A 251 44.57 12.18 -0.33
CA PRO A 251 44.28 11.15 0.68
C PRO A 251 43.18 11.57 1.66
N VAL A 252 42.96 12.87 1.86
CA VAL A 252 41.91 13.41 2.74
C VAL A 252 40.53 13.32 2.08
N CYS A 253 40.43 13.58 0.77
CA CYS A 253 39.15 13.59 0.05
C CYS A 253 38.77 12.21 -0.52
N LEU A 254 39.74 11.34 -0.75
CA LEU A 254 39.56 10.04 -1.39
C LEU A 254 38.46 9.18 -0.74
N PRO A 255 38.36 9.04 0.60
CA PRO A 255 37.34 8.20 1.22
C PRO A 255 35.91 8.67 0.90
N GLU A 256 35.68 9.98 0.91
CA GLU A 256 34.36 10.56 0.63
C GLU A 256 34.04 10.53 -0.86
N ASN A 257 35.03 10.82 -1.71
CA ASN A 257 34.89 10.72 -3.16
C ASN A 257 34.57 9.29 -3.61
N LYS A 258 35.20 8.26 -3.01
CA LYS A 258 34.90 6.85 -3.29
C LYS A 258 33.44 6.52 -2.97
N LYS A 259 32.94 6.92 -1.79
CA LYS A 259 31.51 6.73 -1.43
C LYS A 259 30.57 7.41 -2.41
N MET A 260 30.85 8.66 -2.79
CA MET A 260 30.02 9.39 -3.77
C MET A 260 30.02 8.70 -5.14
N LEU A 261 31.18 8.24 -5.61
CA LEU A 261 31.29 7.51 -6.88
C LEU A 261 30.52 6.18 -6.87
N GLU A 262 30.50 5.47 -5.74
CA GLU A 262 29.70 4.26 -5.56
C GLU A 262 28.20 4.55 -5.62
N VAL A 263 27.74 5.63 -4.95
CA VAL A 263 26.35 6.08 -5.02
C VAL A 263 25.95 6.43 -6.45
N ILE A 264 26.80 7.18 -7.17
CA ILE A 264 26.55 7.53 -8.58
C ILE A 264 26.46 6.27 -9.45
N LYS A 265 27.38 5.31 -9.27
CA LYS A 265 27.34 4.04 -10.01
C LYS A 265 26.05 3.26 -9.73
N ALA A 266 25.61 3.21 -8.48
CA ALA A 266 24.37 2.53 -8.10
C ALA A 266 23.14 3.21 -8.74
N GLN A 267 23.07 4.54 -8.74
CA GLN A 267 21.96 5.30 -9.33
C GLN A 267 21.87 5.13 -10.86
N VAL A 268 23.02 5.08 -11.56
CA VAL A 268 23.06 4.90 -13.02
C VAL A 268 22.64 3.50 -13.44
N LEU A 269 22.86 2.48 -12.60
CA LEU A 269 22.40 1.11 -12.88
C LEU A 269 20.89 0.99 -12.73
N VAL A 270 20.29 1.64 -11.72
CA VAL A 270 18.83 1.64 -11.52
C VAL A 270 18.08 2.36 -12.64
N GLY A 271 18.63 3.46 -13.16
CA GLY A 271 18.01 4.21 -14.28
C GLY A 271 18.19 3.59 -15.67
N LYS A 272 18.74 2.37 -15.78
CA LYS A 272 18.89 1.63 -17.05
C LYS A 272 17.90 0.47 -17.20
N ASP A 273 17.17 0.15 -16.14
CA ASP A 273 16.19 -0.95 -16.08
C ASP A 273 14.73 -0.45 -16.21
N ASP A 274 14.52 0.87 -16.40
CA ASP A 274 13.25 1.52 -16.80
C ASP A 274 13.36 2.06 -18.25
#